data_AF-A0A929X006-F1
#
_entry.id   AF-A0A929X006-F1
#
_cell.length_a   1.000
_cell.length_b   1.000
_cell.length_c   1.000
_cell.angle_alpha   90.00
_cell.angle_beta   90.00
_cell.angle_gamma   90.00
#
_symmetry.space_group_name_H-M   'P 1'
#
loop_
_entity.id
_entity.type
_entity.pdbx_description
1 polymer ?
#
loop_
_entity_poly.entity_id
_entity_poly.type
_entity_poly.pdbx_seq_one_letter_code
_entity_poly.pdbx_strand_id
1 'polypeptide(L)'
;MKKILLLALVAIMGMGAKAQGTPEVIKDQPAGTEMVYKRVSGKMLFVKDKKLQVGDIAKIIEGGDQVGDLKVITDADGKTVYVKYALAYASFIKDDQAGGWLKGTKEGNKITIPAGQYILYGKFQDGNYGICVGYMEYKNNKFEVLDEPITYTLEGITAKLDDTYMETESQDNVRVKILGGYWSDTKDFWCGEIQTVCSTDPAGIETVEKADNKQIVGETYFDLSGRKLSEAGKGIVIKNIKFADGTTKTIKYIGK
;
A
#
# COMPACT_ATOMS: atom_id res chain seq x y z
N MET A 1 16.90 8.54 -21.97
CA MET A 1 15.45 8.21 -22.06
C MET A 1 15.18 6.88 -22.81
N LYS A 2 15.85 5.77 -22.44
CA LYS A 2 15.69 4.47 -23.15
C LYS A 2 14.86 3.42 -22.38
N LYS A 3 14.63 3.60 -21.09
CA LYS A 3 14.06 2.57 -20.19
C LYS A 3 12.54 2.70 -19.92
N ILE A 4 11.87 3.66 -20.57
CA ILE A 4 10.47 4.01 -20.26
C ILE A 4 9.45 2.95 -20.75
N LEU A 5 9.83 1.97 -21.59
CA LEU A 5 8.82 1.19 -22.32
C LEU A 5 9.10 -0.31 -22.59
N LEU A 6 9.91 -1.02 -21.79
CA LEU A 6 10.00 -2.48 -21.95
C LEU A 6 9.85 -3.24 -20.62
N LEU A 7 8.60 -3.45 -20.21
CA LEU A 7 8.24 -4.64 -19.41
C LEU A 7 8.05 -5.84 -20.36
N ALA A 8 9.10 -6.23 -21.08
CA ALA A 8 9.18 -7.54 -21.70
C ALA A 8 10.08 -8.40 -20.82
N LEU A 9 9.55 -8.87 -19.69
CA LEU A 9 10.26 -9.74 -18.77
C LEU A 9 10.10 -11.21 -19.17
N VAL A 10 11.22 -11.87 -19.48
CA VAL A 10 11.37 -13.30 -19.19
C VAL A 10 11.99 -13.39 -17.80
N ALA A 11 11.16 -13.50 -16.77
CA ALA A 11 11.61 -13.79 -15.42
C ALA A 11 11.89 -15.30 -15.31
N ILE A 12 13.16 -15.71 -15.35
CA ILE A 12 13.56 -17.06 -14.93
C ILE A 12 13.69 -17.03 -13.41
N MET A 13 12.63 -17.42 -12.69
CA MET A 13 12.74 -17.75 -11.27
C MET A 13 13.22 -19.20 -11.13
N GLY A 14 14.54 -19.38 -11.10
CA GLY A 14 15.13 -20.57 -10.52
C GLY A 14 15.29 -20.34 -9.02
N MET A 15 14.70 -21.20 -8.19
CA MET A 15 15.06 -21.34 -6.78
C MET A 15 16.52 -21.82 -6.70
N GLY A 16 17.45 -20.88 -6.77
CA GLY A 16 18.88 -21.10 -6.57
C GLY A 16 19.38 -20.12 -5.50
N ALA A 17 20.41 -20.53 -4.76
CA ALA A 17 21.05 -19.71 -3.74
C ALA A 17 21.25 -18.26 -4.24
N LYS A 18 20.75 -17.27 -3.49
CA LYS A 18 20.94 -15.84 -3.83
C LYS A 18 22.44 -15.57 -3.90
N ALA A 19 22.92 -15.04 -5.04
CA ALA A 19 24.30 -14.62 -5.17
C ALA A 19 24.61 -13.51 -4.15
N GLN A 20 25.77 -13.59 -3.49
CA GLN A 20 26.24 -12.60 -2.54
C GLN A 20 26.25 -11.19 -3.19
N GLY A 21 25.60 -10.22 -2.54
CA GLY A 21 25.45 -8.85 -3.07
C GLY A 21 24.19 -8.56 -3.89
N THR A 22 23.30 -9.55 -4.08
CA THR A 22 21.97 -9.31 -4.66
C THR A 22 21.12 -8.51 -3.67
N PRO A 23 20.55 -7.34 -4.05
CA PRO A 23 19.65 -6.59 -3.18
C PRO A 23 18.45 -7.42 -2.73
N GLU A 24 18.05 -7.22 -1.49
CA GLU A 24 16.85 -7.86 -0.95
C GLU A 24 15.59 -7.09 -1.36
N VAL A 25 14.60 -7.82 -1.86
CA VAL A 25 13.23 -7.34 -2.06
C VAL A 25 12.34 -8.24 -1.23
N ILE A 26 11.62 -7.66 -0.27
CA ILE A 26 10.66 -8.37 0.57
C ILE A 26 9.37 -8.51 -0.25
N LYS A 27 9.08 -9.71 -0.77
CA LYS A 27 7.91 -9.97 -1.61
C LYS A 27 6.74 -10.57 -0.84
N ASP A 28 7.06 -11.52 0.02
CA ASP A 28 6.07 -12.16 0.88
C ASP A 28 5.56 -11.16 1.90
N GLN A 29 4.27 -11.26 2.23
CA GLN A 29 3.66 -10.41 3.23
C GLN A 29 4.31 -10.68 4.61
N PRO A 30 4.89 -9.65 5.26
CA PRO A 30 5.43 -9.79 6.61
C PRO A 30 4.37 -10.19 7.63
N ALA A 31 4.78 -10.86 8.71
CA ALA A 31 3.89 -11.12 9.84
C ALA A 31 3.53 -9.81 10.57
N GLY A 32 2.33 -9.76 11.17
CA GLY A 32 1.88 -8.61 11.94
C GLY A 32 0.43 -8.23 11.64
N THR A 33 0.02 -7.07 12.14
CA THR A 33 -1.31 -6.50 11.90
C THR A 33 -1.27 -5.60 10.67
N GLU A 34 -2.05 -5.93 9.64
CA GLU A 34 -2.22 -5.10 8.45
C GLU A 34 -3.24 -3.99 8.71
N MET A 35 -2.90 -2.78 8.29
CA MET A 35 -3.83 -1.68 8.07
C MET A 35 -3.73 -1.20 6.62
N VAL A 36 -4.89 -1.02 6.00
CA VAL A 36 -5.02 -0.51 4.63
C VAL A 36 -5.54 0.92 4.68
N TYR A 37 -4.81 1.83 4.05
CA TYR A 37 -5.17 3.23 3.93
C TYR A 37 -5.46 3.56 2.47
N LYS A 38 -6.70 3.95 2.18
CA LYS A 38 -7.10 4.44 0.86
C LYS A 38 -6.56 5.84 0.65
N ARG A 39 -6.00 6.11 -0.53
CA ARG A 39 -5.59 7.48 -0.88
C ARG A 39 -6.83 8.37 -1.02
N VAL A 40 -6.76 9.58 -0.45
CA VAL A 40 -7.88 10.55 -0.49
C VAL A 40 -7.50 11.87 -1.15
N SER A 41 -6.21 12.24 -1.13
CA SER A 41 -5.72 13.44 -1.79
C SER A 41 -4.22 13.34 -2.09
N GLY A 42 -3.70 14.34 -2.81
CA GLY A 42 -2.31 14.44 -3.25
C GLY A 42 -2.18 14.37 -4.77
N LYS A 43 -0.94 14.27 -5.24
CA LYS A 43 -0.62 14.13 -6.67
C LYS A 43 0.24 12.91 -6.92
N MET A 44 -0.12 12.16 -7.95
CA MET A 44 0.67 11.04 -8.46
C MET A 44 1.38 11.48 -9.74
N LEU A 45 2.68 11.27 -9.81
CA LEU A 45 3.53 11.58 -10.95
C LEU A 45 3.97 10.28 -11.61
N PHE A 46 3.80 10.16 -12.92
CA PHE A 46 4.20 8.97 -13.66
C PHE A 46 4.51 9.33 -15.11
N VAL A 47 5.31 8.50 -15.78
CA VAL A 47 5.62 8.71 -17.18
C VAL A 47 4.66 7.88 -18.04
N LYS A 48 3.91 8.55 -18.92
CA LYS A 48 3.07 7.92 -19.95
C LYS A 48 3.43 8.53 -21.30
N ASP A 49 3.61 7.69 -22.32
CA ASP A 49 3.98 8.13 -23.68
C ASP A 49 5.22 9.05 -23.71
N LYS A 50 6.21 8.75 -22.86
CA LYS A 50 7.46 9.53 -22.67
C LYS A 50 7.24 10.95 -22.14
N LYS A 51 6.07 11.26 -21.61
CA LYS A 51 5.75 12.54 -20.99
C LYS A 51 5.43 12.34 -19.52
N LEU A 52 5.92 13.26 -18.68
CA LEU A 52 5.52 13.33 -17.29
C LEU A 52 4.03 13.67 -17.24
N GLN A 53 3.27 12.84 -16.53
CA GLN A 53 1.88 13.07 -16.19
C GLN A 53 1.79 13.38 -14.71
N VAL A 54 0.86 14.27 -14.37
CA VAL A 54 0.51 14.60 -12.98
C VAL A 54 -0.98 14.35 -12.83
N GLY A 55 -1.32 13.30 -12.07
CA GLY A 55 -2.69 12.96 -11.71
C GLY A 55 -3.05 13.57 -10.36
N ASP A 56 -4.19 14.26 -10.30
CA ASP A 56 -4.76 14.68 -9.02
C ASP A 56 -5.57 13.51 -8.44
N ILE A 57 -5.14 13.01 -7.27
CA ILE A 57 -5.69 11.78 -6.68
C ILE A 57 -7.19 11.93 -6.39
N ALA A 58 -7.61 13.07 -5.84
CA ALA A 58 -9.01 13.29 -5.51
C ALA A 58 -9.90 13.29 -6.77
N LYS A 59 -9.45 13.94 -7.84
CA LYS A 59 -10.19 13.95 -9.12
C LYS A 59 -10.27 12.60 -9.80
N ILE A 60 -9.21 11.78 -9.69
CA ILE A 60 -9.22 10.41 -10.22
C ILE A 60 -10.30 9.60 -9.48
N ILE A 61 -10.35 9.71 -8.16
CA ILE A 61 -11.34 9.02 -7.32
C ILE A 61 -12.77 9.52 -7.60
N GLU A 62 -12.97 10.84 -7.72
CA GLU A 62 -14.25 11.44 -8.09
C GLU A 62 -14.75 10.96 -9.46
N GLY A 63 -13.83 10.67 -10.38
CA GLY A 63 -14.11 10.08 -11.69
C GLY A 63 -14.50 8.60 -11.64
N GLY A 64 -14.42 7.95 -10.48
CA GLY A 64 -14.73 6.53 -10.28
C GLY A 64 -13.55 5.58 -10.49
N ASP A 65 -12.35 6.10 -10.78
CA ASP A 65 -11.14 5.30 -10.93
C ASP A 65 -10.53 4.98 -9.56
N GLN A 66 -9.87 3.83 -9.46
CA GLN A 66 -9.18 3.41 -8.25
C GLN A 66 -7.71 3.83 -8.27
N VAL A 67 -7.23 4.36 -7.16
CA VAL A 67 -5.81 4.58 -6.89
C VAL A 67 -5.35 3.49 -5.93
N GLY A 68 -4.18 2.89 -6.15
CA GLY A 68 -3.67 1.85 -5.26
C GLY A 68 -3.64 2.29 -3.80
N ASP A 69 -3.96 1.38 -2.89
CA ASP A 69 -4.00 1.66 -1.45
C ASP A 69 -2.60 1.56 -0.82
N LEU A 70 -2.33 2.37 0.21
CA LEU A 70 -1.15 2.23 1.04
C LEU A 70 -1.40 1.11 2.07
N LYS A 71 -0.53 0.11 2.10
CA LYS A 71 -0.61 -0.97 3.10
C LYS A 71 0.50 -0.80 4.13
N VAL A 72 0.15 -0.90 5.41
CA VAL A 72 1.09 -0.85 6.52
C VAL A 72 0.90 -2.08 7.39
N ILE A 73 1.95 -2.87 7.58
CA ILE A 73 1.98 -3.94 8.56
C ILE A 73 2.79 -3.47 9.76
N THR A 74 2.22 -3.59 10.95
CA THR A 74 2.95 -3.41 12.21
C THR A 74 3.26 -4.79 12.78
N ASP A 75 4.55 -5.08 12.98
CA ASP A 75 5.00 -6.33 13.59
C ASP A 75 4.53 -6.42 15.06
N ALA A 76 4.61 -7.61 15.65
CA ALA A 76 4.20 -7.89 17.02
C ALA A 76 4.97 -7.08 18.07
N ASP A 77 6.15 -6.56 17.74
CA ASP A 77 6.94 -5.68 18.61
C ASP A 77 6.36 -4.24 18.72
N GLY A 78 5.39 -3.89 17.89
CA GLY A 78 4.78 -2.56 17.81
C GLY A 78 5.70 -1.45 17.28
N LYS A 79 6.93 -1.78 16.89
CA LYS A 79 7.99 -0.85 16.48
C LYS A 79 8.45 -1.08 15.05
N THR A 80 8.55 -2.33 14.60
CA THR A 80 8.89 -2.66 13.23
C THR A 80 7.66 -2.52 12.37
N VAL A 81 7.80 -1.81 11.24
CA VAL A 81 6.72 -1.65 10.27
C VAL A 81 7.18 -1.97 8.86
N TYR A 82 6.23 -2.40 8.04
CA TYR A 82 6.42 -2.68 6.64
C TYR A 82 5.39 -1.93 5.82
N VAL A 83 5.84 -1.23 4.78
CA VAL A 83 4.97 -0.42 3.92
C VAL A 83 4.99 -0.95 2.50
N LYS A 84 3.81 -1.26 1.96
CA LYS A 84 3.61 -1.62 0.55
C LYS A 84 2.90 -0.49 -0.18
N TYR A 85 3.21 -0.36 -1.47
CA TYR A 85 2.61 0.66 -2.34
C TYR A 85 2.75 2.08 -1.78
N ALA A 86 3.93 2.38 -1.23
CA ALA A 86 4.32 3.75 -0.89
C ALA A 86 4.20 4.70 -2.10
N LEU A 87 4.33 4.16 -3.31
CA LEU A 87 4.03 4.79 -4.58
C LEU A 87 2.78 4.14 -5.18
N ALA A 88 1.65 4.86 -5.36
CA ALA A 88 0.43 4.30 -5.93
C ALA A 88 0.69 3.61 -7.28
N TYR A 89 1.53 4.21 -8.12
CA TYR A 89 1.82 3.69 -9.46
C TYR A 89 2.37 2.26 -9.45
N ALA A 90 3.08 1.86 -8.39
CA ALA A 90 3.61 0.52 -8.26
C ALA A 90 2.52 -0.57 -8.19
N SER A 91 1.33 -0.24 -7.70
CA SER A 91 0.19 -1.17 -7.63
C SER A 91 -0.42 -1.52 -9.00
N PHE A 92 -0.18 -0.68 -10.02
CA PHE A 92 -0.67 -0.93 -11.38
C PHE A 92 0.29 -1.75 -12.23
N ILE A 93 1.47 -2.09 -11.67
CA ILE A 93 2.44 -2.89 -12.38
C ILE A 93 1.97 -4.34 -12.39
N LYS A 94 1.90 -4.89 -13.60
CA LYS A 94 1.41 -6.24 -13.88
C LYS A 94 2.05 -7.28 -12.93
N ASP A 95 1.25 -8.24 -12.49
CA ASP A 95 1.67 -9.36 -11.65
C ASP A 95 2.36 -8.94 -10.34
N ASP A 96 2.06 -7.72 -9.85
CA ASP A 96 2.63 -7.15 -8.63
C ASP A 96 4.16 -7.11 -8.61
N GLN A 97 4.78 -6.97 -9.80
CA GLN A 97 6.24 -7.03 -9.93
C GLN A 97 6.98 -5.93 -9.15
N ALA A 98 6.32 -4.78 -8.93
CA ALA A 98 6.84 -3.66 -8.14
C ALA A 98 6.22 -3.59 -6.72
N GLY A 99 5.61 -4.69 -6.24
CA GLY A 99 4.96 -4.79 -4.94
C GLY A 99 5.89 -5.11 -3.76
N GLY A 100 7.19 -4.82 -3.83
CA GLY A 100 8.07 -5.06 -2.69
C GLY A 100 7.71 -4.22 -1.46
N TRP A 101 7.89 -4.78 -0.26
CA TRP A 101 7.69 -4.09 1.01
C TRP A 101 8.93 -3.29 1.41
N LEU A 102 8.70 -2.07 1.90
CA LEU A 102 9.70 -1.22 2.53
C LEU A 102 9.69 -1.49 4.04
N LYS A 103 10.84 -1.80 4.64
CA LYS A 103 10.97 -1.98 6.09
C LYS A 103 11.30 -0.64 6.76
N GLY A 104 10.65 -0.35 7.87
CA GLY A 104 10.91 0.85 8.66
C GLY A 104 10.64 0.63 10.14
N THR A 105 10.60 1.73 10.87
CA THR A 105 10.28 1.78 12.29
C THR A 105 9.11 2.72 12.55
N LYS A 106 8.39 2.48 13.64
CA LYS A 106 7.32 3.33 14.15
C LYS A 106 7.61 3.75 15.57
N GLU A 107 7.51 5.05 15.81
CA GLU A 107 7.60 5.65 17.14
C GLU A 107 6.39 6.55 17.35
N GLY A 108 5.54 6.19 18.31
CA GLY A 108 4.25 6.86 18.50
C GLY A 108 3.42 6.84 17.23
N ASN A 109 3.18 8.03 16.67
CA ASN A 109 2.39 8.21 15.45
C ASN A 109 3.25 8.43 14.20
N LYS A 110 4.58 8.31 14.27
CA LYS A 110 5.46 8.52 13.12
C LYS A 110 6.04 7.21 12.61
N ILE A 111 5.95 6.98 11.29
CA ILE A 111 6.66 5.91 10.57
C ILE A 111 7.90 6.52 9.92
N THR A 112 9.03 5.84 10.01
CA THR A 112 10.32 6.23 9.42
C THR A 112 10.90 5.05 8.63
N ILE A 113 11.21 5.26 7.36
CA ILE A 113 11.69 4.22 6.44
C ILE A 113 13.02 4.69 5.85
N PRO A 114 14.12 3.92 5.98
CA PRO A 114 15.37 4.23 5.29
C PRO A 114 15.17 4.31 3.76
N ALA A 115 15.72 5.35 3.15
CA ALA A 115 15.70 5.51 1.69
C ALA A 115 16.56 4.45 0.98
N GLY A 116 16.32 4.27 -0.32
CA GLY A 116 17.12 3.39 -1.18
C GLY A 116 16.73 1.91 -1.14
N GLN A 117 15.71 1.54 -0.37
CA GLN A 117 15.18 0.18 -0.36
C GLN A 117 14.51 -0.18 -1.69
N TYR A 118 14.66 -1.44 -2.10
CA TYR A 118 14.18 -1.95 -3.38
C TYR A 118 12.74 -2.47 -3.26
N ILE A 119 11.88 -2.05 -4.17
CA ILE A 119 10.54 -2.64 -4.37
C ILE A 119 10.46 -3.58 -5.57
N LEU A 120 11.51 -3.55 -6.41
CA LEU A 120 11.70 -4.41 -7.57
C LEU A 120 13.20 -4.59 -7.79
N TYR A 121 13.65 -5.80 -8.10
CA TYR A 121 15.01 -6.06 -8.58
C TYR A 121 14.98 -7.25 -9.55
N GLY A 122 15.75 -7.17 -10.64
CA GLY A 122 15.77 -8.21 -11.65
C GLY A 122 16.95 -8.11 -12.61
N LYS A 123 17.09 -9.17 -13.40
CA LYS A 123 18.01 -9.23 -14.54
C LYS A 123 17.29 -8.78 -15.80
N PHE A 124 17.85 -7.79 -16.47
CA PHE A 124 17.40 -7.26 -17.75
C PHE A 124 18.46 -7.51 -18.82
N GLN A 125 18.15 -7.17 -20.08
CA GLN A 125 19.05 -7.45 -21.21
C GLN A 125 20.41 -6.74 -21.07
N ASP A 126 20.43 -5.56 -20.47
CA ASP A 126 21.58 -4.66 -20.34
C ASP A 126 22.20 -4.64 -18.92
N GLY A 127 21.69 -5.45 -17.98
CA GLY A 127 22.27 -5.56 -16.64
C GLY A 127 21.28 -5.97 -15.57
N ASN A 128 21.74 -5.96 -14.32
CA ASN A 128 20.87 -6.18 -13.16
C ASN A 128 20.58 -4.82 -12.50
N TYR A 129 19.31 -4.48 -12.37
CA TYR A 129 18.89 -3.25 -11.72
C TYR A 129 17.48 -3.42 -11.15
N GLY A 130 16.99 -2.36 -10.50
CA GLY A 130 15.70 -2.39 -9.83
C GLY A 130 15.11 -1.00 -9.64
N ILE A 131 13.99 -0.96 -8.93
CA ILE A 131 13.37 0.28 -8.48
C ILE A 131 13.62 0.43 -6.99
N CYS A 132 14.28 1.53 -6.62
CA CYS A 132 14.44 1.98 -5.25
C CYS A 132 13.40 3.05 -4.92
N VAL A 133 13.10 3.21 -3.64
CA VAL A 133 12.19 4.26 -3.14
C VAL A 133 12.95 5.22 -2.21
N GLY A 134 12.73 6.52 -2.38
CA GLY A 134 13.33 7.57 -1.55
C GLY A 134 12.81 8.94 -1.96
N TYR A 135 13.08 9.98 -1.18
CA TYR A 135 12.74 11.33 -1.63
C TYR A 135 13.61 11.74 -2.82
N MET A 136 13.04 12.55 -3.70
CA MET A 136 13.75 13.18 -4.81
C MET A 136 13.38 14.65 -4.88
N GLU A 137 14.33 15.49 -5.29
CA GLU A 137 14.12 16.92 -5.50
C GLU A 137 14.37 17.28 -6.96
N TYR A 138 13.51 18.13 -7.53
CA TYR A 138 13.70 18.63 -8.89
C TYR A 138 14.68 19.80 -8.89
N LYS A 139 15.86 19.59 -9.46
CA LYS A 139 16.96 20.56 -9.58
C LYS A 139 17.61 20.44 -10.95
N ASN A 140 18.00 21.56 -11.55
CA ASN A 140 18.75 21.59 -12.81
C ASN A 140 18.10 20.73 -13.93
N ASN A 141 16.78 20.82 -14.07
CA ASN A 141 15.99 20.08 -15.07
C ASN A 141 15.98 18.54 -14.92
N LYS A 142 16.26 18.02 -13.72
CA LYS A 142 16.16 16.59 -13.41
C LYS A 142 15.76 16.37 -11.95
N PHE A 143 15.29 15.17 -11.63
CA PHE A 143 15.15 14.75 -10.24
C PHE A 143 16.48 14.20 -9.73
N GLU A 144 16.87 14.61 -8.52
CA GLU A 144 18.02 14.09 -7.79
C GLU A 144 17.54 13.37 -6.53
N VAL A 145 18.12 12.20 -6.24
CA VAL A 145 17.77 11.39 -5.06
C VAL A 145 18.33 12.06 -3.81
N LEU A 146 17.53 12.08 -2.74
CA LEU A 146 17.93 12.55 -1.42
C LEU A 146 18.22 11.35 -0.51
N ASP A 147 19.28 11.48 0.31
CA ASP A 147 19.65 10.50 1.33
C ASP A 147 19.07 10.89 2.68
N GLU A 148 17.74 10.88 2.76
CA GLU A 148 17.00 11.16 3.98
C GLU A 148 15.85 10.13 4.13
N PRO A 149 15.47 9.77 5.36
CA PRO A 149 14.44 8.76 5.56
C PRO A 149 13.07 9.26 5.11
N ILE A 150 12.28 8.37 4.50
CA ILE A 150 10.89 8.62 4.16
C ILE A 150 10.08 8.60 5.47
N THR A 151 9.17 9.54 5.65
CA THR A 151 8.33 9.57 6.85
C THR A 151 6.85 9.73 6.54
N TYR A 152 6.05 9.09 7.37
CA TYR A 152 4.60 9.28 7.40
C TYR A 152 4.16 9.65 8.81
N THR A 153 3.26 10.62 8.91
CA THR A 153 2.57 10.95 10.15
C THR A 153 1.19 10.30 10.17
N LEU A 154 0.89 9.53 11.21
CA LEU A 154 -0.41 8.93 11.46
C LEU A 154 -1.24 9.87 12.35
N GLU A 155 -2.43 10.25 11.92
CA GLU A 155 -3.34 11.10 12.68
C GLU A 155 -4.74 10.51 12.69
N GLY A 156 -5.11 9.88 13.81
CA GLY A 156 -6.35 9.11 13.91
C GLY A 156 -6.42 8.01 12.86
N ILE A 157 -7.30 8.19 11.87
CA ILE A 157 -7.53 7.25 10.76
C ILE A 157 -6.70 7.58 9.52
N THR A 158 -5.90 8.64 9.56
CA THR A 158 -5.16 9.14 8.39
C THR A 158 -3.69 8.75 8.46
N ALA A 159 -3.08 8.58 7.29
CA ALA A 159 -1.65 8.48 7.10
C ALA A 159 -1.21 9.52 6.07
N LYS A 160 -0.38 10.47 6.49
CA LYS A 160 0.10 11.58 5.66
C LYS A 160 1.56 11.37 5.30
N LEU A 161 1.88 11.48 4.02
CA LEU A 161 3.27 11.54 3.54
C LEU A 161 3.86 12.90 3.91
N ASP A 162 4.97 12.89 4.65
CA ASP A 162 5.62 14.12 5.10
C ASP A 162 6.56 14.69 4.02
N ASP A 163 7.04 15.92 4.25
CA ASP A 163 8.18 16.54 3.57
C ASP A 163 8.17 16.52 2.03
N THR A 164 6.99 16.40 1.42
CA THR A 164 6.79 16.55 -0.03
C THR A 164 6.05 17.85 -0.32
N TYR A 165 6.45 18.51 -1.40
CA TYR A 165 5.89 19.79 -1.80
C TYR A 165 6.01 20.01 -3.31
N MET A 166 5.13 20.86 -3.82
CA MET A 166 5.19 21.43 -5.15
C MET A 166 4.81 22.90 -5.01
N GLU A 167 5.81 23.76 -4.98
CA GLU A 167 5.68 25.19 -4.72
C GLU A 167 6.10 25.97 -5.96
N THR A 168 5.28 26.94 -6.36
CA THR A 168 5.62 27.87 -7.44
C THR A 168 6.34 29.07 -6.82
N GLU A 169 7.64 29.22 -7.07
CA GLU A 169 8.42 30.37 -6.61
C GLU A 169 8.28 31.56 -7.58
N SER A 170 8.10 31.30 -8.87
CA SER A 170 7.79 32.29 -9.91
C SER A 170 7.12 31.62 -11.12
N GLN A 171 6.71 32.38 -12.15
CA GLN A 171 6.14 31.80 -13.38
C GLN A 171 7.04 30.72 -14.03
N ASP A 172 8.35 30.79 -13.81
CA ASP A 172 9.34 29.91 -14.43
C ASP A 172 10.12 29.03 -13.43
N ASN A 173 9.84 29.14 -12.12
CA ASN A 173 10.57 28.40 -11.09
C ASN A 173 9.60 27.68 -10.17
N VAL A 174 9.63 26.34 -10.24
CA VAL A 174 8.84 25.45 -9.38
C VAL A 174 9.81 24.60 -8.58
N ARG A 175 9.66 24.63 -7.25
CA ARG A 175 10.36 23.72 -6.36
C ARG A 175 9.50 22.51 -6.11
N VAL A 176 10.08 21.34 -6.36
CA VAL A 176 9.37 20.07 -6.23
C VAL A 176 10.21 19.11 -5.42
N LYS A 177 9.66 18.62 -4.30
CA LYS A 177 10.17 17.49 -3.54
C LYS A 177 9.10 16.41 -3.48
N ILE A 178 9.44 15.22 -3.92
CA ILE A 178 8.52 14.10 -4.08
C ILE A 178 9.03 12.88 -3.32
N LEU A 179 8.13 11.99 -2.92
CA LEU A 179 8.49 10.59 -2.74
C LEU A 179 8.62 9.98 -4.13
N GLY A 180 9.78 9.44 -4.47
CA GLY A 180 10.08 8.96 -5.81
C GLY A 180 10.46 7.48 -5.84
N GLY A 181 10.01 6.80 -6.88
CA GLY A 181 10.63 5.57 -7.37
C GLY A 181 11.68 5.92 -8.41
N TYR A 182 12.87 5.33 -8.31
CA TYR A 182 13.96 5.59 -9.24
C TYR A 182 14.75 4.33 -9.58
N TRP A 183 15.33 4.31 -10.78
CA TRP A 183 16.17 3.22 -11.24
C TRP A 183 17.46 3.14 -10.42
N SER A 184 17.78 1.96 -9.89
CA SER A 184 18.90 1.79 -8.98
C SER A 184 20.26 2.12 -9.60
N ASP A 185 20.40 1.95 -10.92
CA ASP A 185 21.64 2.11 -11.66
C ASP A 185 21.85 3.53 -12.21
N THR A 186 20.82 4.16 -12.78
CA THR A 186 20.93 5.52 -13.33
C THR A 186 20.43 6.62 -12.41
N LYS A 187 19.69 6.26 -11.36
CA LYS A 187 18.92 7.18 -10.49
C LYS A 187 17.85 7.98 -11.23
N ASP A 188 17.50 7.57 -12.44
CA ASP A 188 16.44 8.21 -13.22
C ASP A 188 15.08 8.01 -12.54
N PHE A 189 14.27 9.07 -12.53
CA PHE A 189 12.90 9.06 -12.06
C PHE A 189 12.03 8.04 -12.81
N TRP A 190 11.20 7.31 -12.06
CA TRP A 190 10.21 6.37 -12.59
C TRP A 190 8.78 6.85 -12.35
N CYS A 191 8.42 7.08 -11.08
CA CYS A 191 7.13 7.61 -10.65
C CYS A 191 7.27 8.30 -9.29
N GLY A 192 6.25 9.02 -8.82
CA GLY A 192 6.32 9.69 -7.54
C GLY A 192 4.98 10.13 -6.96
N GLU A 193 5.03 10.57 -5.71
CA GLU A 193 3.89 11.10 -4.95
C GLU A 193 4.25 12.41 -4.26
N ILE A 194 3.25 13.29 -4.18
CA ILE A 194 3.35 14.61 -3.55
C ILE A 194 2.14 14.82 -2.67
N GLN A 195 2.37 15.31 -1.45
CA GLN A 195 1.34 15.74 -0.50
C GLN A 195 0.22 14.71 -0.34
N THR A 196 0.59 13.43 -0.36
CA THR A 196 -0.38 12.35 -0.36
C THR A 196 -0.93 12.15 1.04
N VAL A 197 -2.26 12.15 1.14
CA VAL A 197 -2.98 11.80 2.35
C VAL A 197 -3.78 10.54 2.05
N CYS A 198 -3.68 9.58 2.95
CA CYS A 198 -4.47 8.36 2.93
C CYS A 198 -5.35 8.32 4.19
N SER A 199 -6.47 7.62 4.11
CA SER A 199 -7.38 7.37 5.22
C SER A 199 -7.77 5.90 5.26
N THR A 200 -7.91 5.36 6.45
CA THR A 200 -8.55 4.06 6.67
C THR A 200 -9.95 4.28 7.24
N ASP A 201 -10.82 3.28 7.15
CA ASP A 201 -12.06 3.25 7.92
C ASP A 201 -11.85 2.27 9.08
N PRO A 202 -11.78 2.74 10.35
CA PRO A 202 -11.63 1.84 11.50
C PRO A 202 -12.82 0.90 11.69
N ALA A 203 -13.96 1.17 11.04
CA ALA A 203 -15.14 0.30 10.99
C ALA A 203 -15.28 -0.47 9.67
N GLY A 204 -14.38 -0.21 8.70
CA GLY A 204 -14.39 -0.82 7.39
C GLY A 204 -13.98 -2.28 7.46
N ILE A 205 -14.94 -3.17 7.71
CA ILE A 205 -14.82 -4.58 7.35
C ILE A 205 -14.73 -4.63 5.82
N GLU A 206 -13.53 -4.46 5.26
CA GLU A 206 -13.33 -4.42 3.81
C GLU A 206 -13.48 -5.80 3.16
N THR A 207 -13.45 -6.87 3.96
CA THR A 207 -13.82 -8.21 3.51
C THR A 207 -14.41 -9.01 4.67
N VAL A 208 -15.72 -9.23 4.64
CA VAL A 208 -16.23 -10.50 5.16
C VAL A 208 -15.71 -11.52 4.15
N GLU A 209 -14.75 -12.38 4.54
CA GLU A 209 -14.48 -13.60 3.77
C GLU A 209 -15.83 -14.16 3.35
N LYS A 210 -16.08 -14.28 2.04
CA LYS A 210 -17.23 -15.06 1.58
C LYS A 210 -17.07 -16.39 2.29
N ALA A 211 -17.95 -16.66 3.27
CA ALA A 211 -17.98 -17.94 3.93
C ALA A 211 -18.42 -18.92 2.84
N ASP A 212 -17.44 -19.48 2.14
CA ASP A 212 -17.60 -20.43 1.05
C ASP A 212 -18.52 -21.54 1.52
N ASN A 213 -19.79 -21.52 1.08
CA ASN A 213 -20.78 -22.59 1.23
C ASN A 213 -20.67 -23.45 2.51
N LYS A 214 -20.34 -22.83 3.66
CA LYS A 214 -20.06 -23.60 4.87
C LYS A 214 -21.36 -24.20 5.35
N GLN A 215 -21.39 -25.53 5.48
CA GLN A 215 -22.58 -26.23 5.95
C GLN A 215 -22.92 -25.76 7.37
N ILE A 216 -24.13 -25.21 7.53
CA ILE A 216 -24.68 -24.82 8.83
C ILE A 216 -25.08 -26.10 9.57
N VAL A 217 -24.55 -26.27 10.78
CA VAL A 217 -24.85 -27.41 11.66
C VAL A 217 -25.56 -27.00 12.94
N GLY A 218 -25.74 -25.70 13.17
CA GLY A 218 -26.53 -25.24 14.31
C GLY A 218 -26.76 -23.74 14.31
N GLU A 219 -27.90 -23.35 14.87
CA GLU A 219 -28.27 -21.96 15.09
C GLU A 219 -28.72 -21.78 16.53
N THR A 220 -28.24 -20.74 17.20
CA THR A 220 -28.70 -20.35 18.55
C THR A 220 -29.01 -18.86 18.57
N TYR A 221 -30.02 -18.47 19.36
CA TYR A 221 -30.52 -17.11 19.42
C TYR A 221 -30.34 -16.55 20.83
N PHE A 222 -30.05 -15.26 20.93
CA PHE A 222 -29.89 -14.55 22.18
C PHE A 222 -30.61 -13.20 22.12
N ASP A 223 -31.16 -12.77 23.25
CA ASP A 223 -31.60 -11.38 23.39
C ASP A 223 -30.40 -10.42 23.48
N LEU A 224 -30.67 -9.11 23.47
CA LEU A 224 -29.62 -8.09 23.57
C LEU A 224 -28.87 -8.08 24.91
N SER A 225 -29.38 -8.80 25.91
CA SER A 225 -28.71 -9.00 27.21
C SER A 225 -27.87 -10.28 27.26
N GLY A 226 -27.81 -11.04 26.16
CA GLY A 226 -27.04 -12.29 26.08
C GLY A 226 -27.77 -13.51 26.65
N ARG A 227 -29.07 -13.42 26.99
CA ARG A 227 -29.85 -14.58 27.41
C ARG A 227 -30.24 -15.42 26.22
N LYS A 228 -29.98 -16.73 26.30
CA LYS A 228 -30.34 -17.68 25.24
C LYS A 228 -31.86 -17.78 25.08
N LEU A 229 -32.32 -17.68 23.85
CA LEU A 229 -33.72 -17.83 23.46
C LEU A 229 -33.97 -19.25 22.93
N SER A 230 -35.18 -19.76 23.12
CA SER A 230 -35.64 -21.05 22.59
C SER A 230 -35.85 -21.03 21.09
N GLU A 231 -36.15 -19.86 20.53
CA GLU A 231 -36.41 -19.61 19.12
C GLU A 231 -35.99 -18.20 18.72
N ALA A 232 -36.13 -17.86 17.45
CA ALA A 232 -35.91 -16.52 16.95
C ALA A 232 -37.01 -15.57 17.49
N GLY A 233 -36.77 -14.95 18.64
CA GLY A 233 -37.71 -13.99 19.23
C GLY A 233 -38.09 -12.85 18.26
N LYS A 234 -39.26 -12.25 18.46
CA LYS A 234 -39.73 -11.10 17.66
C LYS A 234 -38.80 -9.89 17.87
N GLY A 235 -38.44 -9.21 16.78
CA GLY A 235 -37.58 -8.02 16.83
C GLY A 235 -36.09 -8.33 16.71
N ILE A 236 -35.23 -7.43 17.21
CA ILE A 236 -33.78 -7.56 17.08
C ILE A 236 -33.25 -8.58 18.09
N VAL A 237 -32.63 -9.65 17.58
CA VAL A 237 -31.96 -10.70 18.35
C VAL A 237 -30.56 -10.96 17.78
N ILE A 238 -29.69 -11.59 18.57
CA ILE A 238 -28.36 -12.02 18.15
C ILE A 238 -28.47 -13.49 17.73
N LYS A 239 -28.11 -13.81 16.49
CA LYS A 239 -28.08 -15.18 15.96
C LYS A 239 -26.64 -15.65 15.85
N ASN A 240 -26.32 -16.77 16.49
CA ASN A 240 -25.03 -17.44 16.36
C ASN A 240 -25.20 -18.68 15.46
N ILE A 241 -24.41 -18.77 14.41
CA ILE A 241 -24.41 -19.82 13.39
C ILE A 241 -23.14 -20.66 13.60
N LYS A 242 -23.31 -21.95 13.86
CA LYS A 242 -22.22 -22.91 13.94
C LYS A 242 -22.07 -23.63 12.61
N PHE A 243 -20.85 -23.70 12.10
CA PHE A 243 -20.51 -24.41 10.86
C PHE A 243 -19.92 -25.79 11.16
N ALA A 244 -19.98 -26.69 10.17
CA ALA A 244 -19.47 -28.06 10.29
C ALA A 244 -17.97 -28.14 10.62
N ASP A 245 -17.19 -27.13 10.21
CA ASP A 245 -15.76 -27.01 10.51
C ASP A 245 -15.46 -26.56 11.96
N GLY A 246 -16.50 -26.39 12.78
CA GLY A 246 -16.39 -25.95 14.17
C GLY A 246 -16.35 -24.44 14.36
N THR A 247 -16.25 -23.64 13.28
CA THR A 247 -16.27 -22.18 13.37
C THR A 247 -17.67 -21.64 13.66
N THR A 248 -17.73 -20.44 14.24
CA THR A 248 -18.99 -19.77 14.59
C THR A 248 -19.06 -18.36 14.02
N LYS A 249 -20.22 -17.97 13.50
CA LYS A 249 -20.51 -16.60 13.05
C LYS A 249 -21.69 -16.02 13.81
N THR A 250 -21.49 -14.85 14.41
CA THR A 250 -22.54 -14.10 15.10
C THR A 250 -23.06 -12.98 14.21
N ILE A 251 -24.38 -12.90 14.03
CA ILE A 251 -25.05 -11.87 13.23
C ILE A 251 -26.20 -11.24 14.01
N LYS A 252 -26.50 -9.98 13.68
CA LYS A 252 -27.79 -9.37 14.01
C LYS A 252 -28.88 -10.05 13.17
N TYR A 253 -29.95 -10.51 13.80
CA TYR A 253 -31.12 -11.11 13.15
C TYR A 253 -32.38 -10.35 13.57
N ILE A 254 -33.30 -10.16 12.63
CA ILE A 254 -34.60 -9.52 12.89
C ILE A 254 -35.66 -10.61 12.73
N GLY A 255 -36.17 -11.12 13.85
CA GLY A 255 -37.27 -12.07 13.86
C GLY A 255 -38.57 -11.40 13.44
N LYS A 256 -39.24 -12.00 12.46
CA LYS A 256 -40.57 -11.58 12.00
C LYS A 256 -41.66 -12.14 12.92
#